data_AF-A0A7L2SNW7-F1
#
_entry.id   AF-A0A7L2SNW7-F1
#
_cell.length_a   1.000
_cell.length_b   1.000
_cell.length_c   1.000
_cell.angle_alpha   90.00
_cell.angle_beta   90.00
_cell.angle_gamma   90.00
#
_symmetry.space_group_name_H-M   'P 1'
#
loop_
_entity.id
_entity.type
_entity.pdbx_description
1 polymer ?
#
loop_
_entity_poly.entity_id
_entity_poly.type
_entity_poly.pdbx_seq_one_letter_code
_entity_poly.pdbx_strand_id
1 'polypeptide(L)' 'MLGHGRTGTLLACYLCKERHLAGADAIREIRRLRPGSIETAEQEQAVIDFSQCL' A
#
# COMPACT_ATOMS: atom_id res chain seq x y z
N MET A 1 1.21 -7.27 15.01
CA MET A 1 -0.27 -7.23 15.02
C MET A 1 -0.74 -7.94 13.75
N LEU A 2 -1.73 -8.83 13.79
CA LEU A 2 -2.04 -9.68 12.62
C LEU A 2 -2.65 -8.85 11.47
N GLY A 3 -2.26 -9.16 10.23
CA GLY A 3 -2.82 -8.54 9.02
C GLY A 3 -2.40 -7.08 8.79
N HIS A 4 -1.26 -6.62 9.32
CA HIS A 4 -0.75 -5.27 9.04
C HIS A 4 0.06 -5.18 7.74
N GLY A 5 0.93 -6.14 7.47
CA GLY A 5 1.72 -6.18 6.25
C GLY A 5 0.88 -6.52 5.03
N ARG A 6 0.64 -7.80 4.79
CA ARG A 6 -0.04 -8.31 3.57
C ARG A 6 -1.37 -7.62 3.25
N THR A 7 -2.26 -7.48 4.24
CA THR A 7 -3.56 -6.81 4.01
C THR A 7 -3.36 -5.32 3.70
N GLY A 8 -2.45 -4.64 4.41
CA GLY A 8 -2.11 -3.25 4.12
C GLY A 8 -1.55 -3.07 2.71
N THR A 9 -0.69 -3.97 2.26
CA THR A 9 -0.12 -3.99 0.91
C THR A 9 -1.22 -4.11 -0.15
N LEU A 10 -2.12 -5.09 -0.01
CA LEU A 10 -3.21 -5.29 -0.97
C LEU A 10 -4.20 -4.13 -0.99
N LEU A 11 -4.50 -3.54 0.18
CA LEU A 11 -5.35 -2.36 0.26
C LEU A 11 -4.68 -1.14 -0.40
N ALA A 12 -3.37 -0.97 -0.28
CA ALA A 12 -2.66 0.11 -0.98
C ALA A 12 -2.70 -0.10 -2.49
N CYS A 13 -2.44 -1.31 -2.99
CA CYS A 13 -2.60 -1.63 -4.42
C CYS A 13 -4.03 -1.34 -4.91
N TYR A 14 -5.04 -1.70 -4.11
CA TYR A 14 -6.43 -1.38 -4.41
C TYR A 14 -6.66 0.14 -4.52
N LEU A 15 -6.09 0.95 -3.61
CA LEU A 15 -6.18 2.40 -3.71
C LEU A 15 -5.46 2.96 -4.95
N CYS A 16 -4.31 2.41 -5.34
CA CYS A 16 -3.64 2.79 -6.58
C CYS A 16 -4.57 2.60 -7.78
N LYS A 17 -5.23 1.43 -7.87
CA LYS A 17 -6.12 1.08 -8.97
C LYS A 17 -7.40 1.90 -9.00
N GLU A 18 -8.13 1.98 -7.89
CA GLU A 18 -9.47 2.56 -7.86
C GLU A 18 -9.47 4.09 -7.71
N ARG A 19 -8.39 4.65 -7.15
CA ARG A 19 -8.28 6.10 -6.90
C ARG A 19 -7.14 6.76 -7.69
N HIS A 20 -6.49 6.02 -8.59
CA HIS A 20 -5.37 6.49 -9.39
C HIS A 20 -4.25 7.17 -8.56
N LEU A 21 -4.05 6.67 -7.33
CA LEU A 21 -2.98 7.16 -6.48
C LEU A 21 -1.63 6.59 -6.92
N ALA A 22 -0.58 7.41 -6.85
CA ALA A 22 0.77 6.90 -6.91
C ALA A 22 1.03 5.97 -5.71
N GLY A 23 1.86 4.93 -5.89
CA GLY A 23 2.13 3.94 -4.86
C GLY A 23 2.55 4.54 -3.50
N ALA A 24 3.40 5.56 -3.51
CA ALA A 24 3.81 6.26 -2.29
C ALA A 24 2.65 6.96 -1.56
N ASP A 25 1.69 7.52 -2.30
CA ASP A 25 0.52 8.19 -1.73
C ASP A 25 -0.48 7.16 -1.18
N ALA A 26 -0.66 6.03 -1.87
CA ALA A 26 -1.48 4.92 -1.38
C ALA A 26 -0.92 4.33 -0.06
N ILE A 27 0.40 4.14 0.05
CA ILE A 27 1.07 3.70 1.29
C ILE A 27 0.79 4.69 2.43
N ARG A 28 0.94 6.00 2.15
CA ARG A 28 0.72 7.06 3.15
C ARG A 28 -0.72 7.06 3.63
N GLU A 29 -1.69 6.91 2.72
CA GLU A 29 -3.11 6.89 3.07
C GLU A 29 -3.48 5.66 3.91
N ILE A 30 -2.97 4.48 3.56
CA ILE A 30 -3.17 3.26 4.37
C ILE A 30 -2.58 3.41 5.77
N ARG A 31 -1.38 3.99 5.90
CA ARG A 31 -0.76 4.25 7.22
C ARG A 31 -1.52 5.31 8.02
N ARG A 32 -2.11 6.31 7.37
CA ARG A 32 -2.97 7.31 8.02
C ARG A 32 -4.25 6.68 8.58
N LEU A 33 -4.90 5.82 7.80
CA LEU A 33 -6.14 5.13 8.20
C LEU A 33 -5.89 4.03 9.23
N ARG A 34 -4.77 3.31 9.10
CA ARG A 34 -4.39 2.20 9.97
C ARG A 34 -2.89 2.21 10.22
N PRO A 35 -2.44 2.91 11.29
CA PRO A 35 -1.04 3.00 11.65
C PRO A 35 -0.35 1.63 11.75
N GLY A 36 0.90 1.57 11.30
CA GLY A 36 1.71 0.35 11.28
C GLY A 36 1.36 -0.65 10.18
N SER A 37 0.47 -0.31 9.24
CA SER A 37 0.25 -1.14 8.04
C SER A 37 1.41 -1.00 7.05
N ILE A 38 1.62 -2.07 6.25
CA ILE A 38 2.75 -2.22 5.32
C ILE A 38 4.06 -2.22 6.12
N GLU A 39 4.49 -3.41 6.51
CA GLU A 39 5.45 -3.63 7.60
C GLU A 39 6.91 -3.69 7.12
N THR A 40 7.14 -4.00 5.84
CA THR A 40 8.50 -4.18 5.29
C THR A 40 8.73 -3.35 4.03
N ALA A 41 9.99 -3.07 3.74
CA ALA A 41 10.38 -2.33 2.53
C ALA A 41 9.99 -3.09 1.25
N GLU A 42 10.05 -4.42 1.24
CA GLU A 42 9.63 -5.23 0.10
C GLU A 42 8.13 -5.08 -0.17
N GLN A 43 7.31 -4.92 0.88
CA GLN A 43 5.88 -4.65 0.73
C GLN A 43 5.60 -3.26 0.19
N GLU A 44 6.37 -2.24 0.62
CA GLU A 44 6.29 -0.90 0.05
C GLU A 44 6.65 -0.92 -1.44
N GLN A 45 7.76 -1.58 -1.79
CA GLN A 45 8.21 -1.68 -3.17
C GLN A 45 7.19 -2.40 -4.06
N ALA A 46 6.57 -3.47 -3.57
CA ALA A 46 5.52 -4.17 -4.31
C ALA A 46 4.33 -3.27 -4.66
N VAL A 47 3.96 -2.33 -3.78
CA VAL A 47 2.91 -1.34 -4.08
C VAL A 47 3.37 -0.33 -5.13
N ILE A 48 4.62 0.14 -5.03
CA ILE A 48 5.21 1.09 -5.99
C ILE A 48 5.29 0.47 -7.39
N ASP A 49 5.81 -0.76 -7.48
CA ASP A 49 5.93 -1.49 -8.75
C ASP A 49 4.55 -1.77 -9.34
N PHE A 50 3.58 -2.21 -8.52
CA PHE A 50 2.21 -2.40 -8.97
C PHE A 50 1.62 -1.10 -9.53
N SER A 51 1.82 0.02 -8.85
CA SER A 51 1.32 1.34 -9.28
C SER A 51 1.87 1.79 -10.63
N GLN A 52 3.07 1.35 -11.03
CA GLN A 52 3.69 1.69 -12.31
C GLN A 52 3.18 0.81 -13.48
N CYS A 53 2.56 -0.32 -13.15
CA CYS A 53 1.98 -1.26 -14.11
C CYS A 53 0.48 -1.04 -14.37
N LEU A 54 -0.15 -0.07 -13.68
CA LEU A 54 -1.54 0.35 -13.89
C LEU A 54 -1.65 1.36 -15.03
#